data_AF-A0AA39ZQT7-F1
#
_entry.id   AF-A0AA39ZQT7-F1
#
_cell.length_a   1.000
_cell.length_b   1.000
_cell.length_c   1.000
_cell.angle_alpha   90.00
_cell.angle_beta   90.00
_cell.angle_gamma   90.00
#
_symmetry.space_group_name_H-M   'P 1'
#
loop_
_entity.id
_entity.type
_entity.pdbx_description
1 polymer ?
#
loop_
_entity_poly.entity_id
_entity_poly.type
_entity_poly.pdbx_seq_one_letter_code
_entity_poly.pdbx_strand_id
1 'polypeptide(L)'
;MQSKVVSALLAGAAVASACVIPPGTLSNTITTPFRVQVQNASYPEINNQYMNLLAAGGGDQHLFVGPVGVPTYDLTLLNGVITHGDIRAVIGGEFSDIDHTTKMFMTNRGDPRAIYQPTYVCNPVTDALQIELTFVTMQNNPPGGWNCVRPTFDNAHEFRYYPPGNTLNDPNRFCKKVTLVAVFTGGGTTTSSPPVSSVSTPSSSSSSSSSSTSSSVPVNSNLPYTDMTGLGFRFLGCSPEERRVVPPDQPVRTLPSASLAGDDMTNEKCMAFCAGLGYAYAGSEYRRECWCGNSYLPTRQPATTLASLANCNFRCAGNAAQYCGGDSWLSLYQKCPVGGPCVNAVFT
;
A
#
# COMPACT_ATOMS: atom_id res chain seq x y z
N MET A 1 -35.00 -57.93 11.03
CA MET A 1 -34.55 -56.76 11.83
C MET A 1 -33.04 -56.76 11.77
N GLN A 2 -32.27 -55.80 11.25
CA GLN A 2 -32.47 -54.40 10.89
C GLN A 2 -31.64 -54.11 9.61
N SER A 3 -32.18 -53.31 8.69
CA SER A 3 -31.44 -52.78 7.55
C SER A 3 -30.69 -51.52 8.00
N LYS A 4 -29.35 -51.46 7.87
CA LYS A 4 -28.57 -50.25 8.10
C LYS A 4 -28.37 -49.53 6.77
N VAL A 5 -29.03 -48.38 6.65
CA VAL A 5 -28.90 -47.43 5.54
C VAL A 5 -27.51 -46.77 5.63
N VAL A 6 -26.74 -46.85 4.55
CA VAL A 6 -25.48 -46.11 4.36
C VAL A 6 -25.84 -44.74 3.79
N SER A 7 -25.70 -43.68 4.59
CA SER A 7 -25.77 -42.30 4.09
C SER A 7 -24.44 -41.92 3.45
N ALA A 8 -24.44 -41.78 2.13
CA ALA A 8 -23.36 -41.14 1.39
C ALA A 8 -23.42 -39.62 1.61
N LEU A 9 -22.44 -39.05 2.33
CA LEU A 9 -22.19 -37.61 2.29
C LEU A 9 -21.62 -37.27 0.90
N LEU A 10 -22.43 -36.66 0.04
CA LEU A 10 -21.89 -35.90 -1.09
C LEU A 10 -21.27 -34.63 -0.53
N ALA A 11 -19.94 -34.61 -0.40
CA ALA A 11 -19.18 -33.38 -0.31
C ALA A 11 -19.25 -32.71 -1.68
N GLY A 12 -20.12 -31.71 -1.83
CA GLY A 12 -20.10 -30.80 -2.97
C GLY A 12 -18.78 -30.04 -2.96
N ALA A 13 -17.82 -30.46 -3.75
CA ALA A 13 -16.63 -29.67 -4.03
C ALA A 13 -17.10 -28.41 -4.78
N ALA A 14 -17.05 -27.27 -4.11
CA ALA A 14 -17.19 -25.98 -4.78
C ALA A 14 -16.05 -25.89 -5.80
N VAL A 15 -16.38 -26.03 -7.08
CA VAL A 15 -15.44 -25.83 -8.17
C VAL A 15 -15.13 -24.33 -8.18
N ALA A 16 -14.03 -23.92 -7.58
CA ALA A 16 -13.52 -22.56 -7.74
C ALA A 16 -13.29 -22.37 -9.25
N SER A 17 -14.01 -21.41 -9.83
CA SER A 17 -13.86 -21.08 -11.25
C SER A 17 -12.44 -20.59 -11.49
N ALA A 18 -11.70 -21.29 -12.34
CA ALA A 18 -10.35 -20.91 -12.73
C ALA A 18 -10.33 -19.48 -13.30
N CYS A 19 -9.30 -18.72 -12.98
CA CYS A 19 -9.06 -17.39 -13.51
C CYS A 19 -9.17 -17.35 -15.04
N VAL A 20 -10.01 -16.45 -15.56
CA VAL A 20 -10.17 -16.24 -17.00
C VAL A 20 -9.42 -14.98 -17.42
N ILE A 21 -8.40 -15.14 -18.25
CA ILE A 21 -7.62 -14.03 -18.81
C ILE A 21 -8.46 -13.31 -19.87
N PRO A 22 -8.76 -12.01 -19.73
CA PRO A 22 -9.47 -11.25 -20.75
C PRO A 22 -8.67 -11.22 -22.07
N PRO A 23 -9.33 -11.35 -23.23
CA PRO A 23 -8.66 -11.20 -24.51
C PRO A 23 -8.25 -9.73 -24.74
N GLY A 24 -7.13 -9.54 -25.44
CA GLY A 24 -6.62 -8.22 -25.83
C GLY A 24 -5.29 -7.87 -25.19
N THR A 25 -4.72 -6.74 -25.62
CA THR A 25 -3.49 -6.19 -25.06
C THR A 25 -3.81 -5.00 -24.17
N LEU A 26 -3.10 -4.90 -23.05
CA LEU A 26 -3.19 -3.73 -22.20
C LEU A 26 -2.36 -2.59 -22.80
N SER A 27 -2.83 -1.36 -22.59
CA SER A 27 -2.05 -0.16 -22.88
C SER A 27 -0.71 -0.22 -22.13
N ASN A 28 0.38 0.19 -22.80
CA ASN A 28 1.66 0.42 -22.14
C ASN A 28 1.68 1.74 -21.33
N THR A 29 0.54 2.43 -21.24
CA THR A 29 0.36 3.64 -20.46
C THR A 29 -0.78 3.44 -19.45
N ILE A 30 -0.45 3.60 -18.16
CA ILE A 30 -1.33 3.52 -17.00
C ILE A 30 -1.16 4.82 -16.22
N THR A 31 -2.16 5.71 -16.32
CA THR A 31 -2.17 6.99 -15.59
C THR A 31 -2.84 6.90 -14.22
N THR A 32 -3.61 5.84 -13.97
CA THR A 32 -4.18 5.57 -12.65
C THR A 32 -3.05 5.20 -11.69
N PRO A 33 -2.94 5.90 -10.53
CA PRO A 33 -2.00 5.55 -9.47
C PRO A 33 -2.00 4.06 -9.10
N PHE A 34 -0.81 3.48 -8.99
CA PHE A 34 -0.62 2.11 -8.51
C PHE A 34 0.62 1.98 -7.65
N ARG A 35 0.71 0.83 -6.98
CA ARG A 35 1.92 0.31 -6.33
C ARG A 35 2.42 -0.90 -7.10
N VAL A 36 3.71 -1.15 -7.06
CA VAL A 36 4.26 -2.43 -7.55
C VAL A 36 4.37 -3.40 -6.38
N GLN A 37 3.62 -4.49 -6.46
CA GLN A 37 3.80 -5.66 -5.62
C GLN A 37 4.78 -6.63 -6.28
N VAL A 38 5.77 -7.07 -5.53
CA VAL A 38 6.75 -8.08 -5.93
C VAL A 38 6.20 -9.45 -5.58
N GLN A 39 6.23 -10.37 -6.53
CA GLN A 39 5.78 -11.75 -6.32
C GLN A 39 6.87 -12.74 -6.70
N ASN A 40 7.13 -13.67 -5.78
CA ASN A 40 7.84 -14.92 -6.02
C ASN A 40 7.57 -15.86 -4.84
N ALA A 41 6.69 -16.84 -5.02
CA ALA A 41 6.28 -17.75 -3.94
C ALA A 41 7.43 -18.61 -3.38
N SER A 42 8.53 -18.78 -4.11
CA SER A 42 9.72 -19.52 -3.64
C SER A 42 10.56 -18.73 -2.63
N TYR A 43 10.36 -17.41 -2.53
CA TYR A 43 11.06 -16.53 -1.57
C TYR A 43 10.05 -15.73 -0.74
N PRO A 44 9.52 -16.32 0.35
CA PRO A 44 8.47 -15.71 1.17
C PRO A 44 8.81 -14.31 1.71
N GLU A 45 10.10 -14.03 1.94
CA GLU A 45 10.59 -12.76 2.48
C GLU A 45 10.46 -11.57 1.51
N ILE A 46 10.31 -11.84 0.21
CA ILE A 46 10.03 -10.81 -0.81
C ILE A 46 8.65 -10.97 -1.46
N ASN A 47 8.00 -12.11 -1.25
CA ASN A 47 6.72 -12.40 -1.89
C ASN A 47 5.59 -11.54 -1.33
N ASN A 48 4.83 -10.92 -2.21
CA ASN A 48 3.76 -9.96 -1.92
C ASN A 48 4.22 -8.66 -1.22
N GLN A 49 5.52 -8.42 -1.12
CA GLN A 49 6.06 -7.17 -0.62
C GLN A 49 5.94 -6.06 -1.67
N TYR A 50 5.95 -4.80 -1.23
CA TYR A 50 5.81 -3.66 -2.13
C TYR A 50 7.14 -2.96 -2.40
N MET A 51 7.23 -2.38 -3.60
CA MET A 51 8.34 -1.53 -4.02
C MET A 51 8.32 -0.18 -3.29
N ASN A 52 9.46 0.20 -2.74
CA ASN A 52 9.71 1.45 -2.03
C ASN A 52 10.83 2.25 -2.73
N LEU A 53 10.88 3.55 -2.43
CA LEU A 53 11.89 4.49 -2.91
C LEU A 53 12.73 5.03 -1.77
N LEU A 54 14.05 4.87 -1.86
CA LEU A 54 14.99 5.41 -0.88
C LEU A 54 15.86 6.48 -1.54
N ALA A 55 15.87 7.69 -0.96
CA ALA A 55 16.70 8.78 -1.47
C ALA A 55 18.19 8.42 -1.43
N ALA A 56 18.87 8.56 -2.58
CA ALA A 56 20.28 8.22 -2.75
C ALA A 56 21.20 9.45 -2.94
N GLY A 57 20.64 10.65 -2.84
CA GLY A 57 21.31 11.91 -3.18
C GLY A 57 21.24 12.22 -4.68
N GLY A 58 21.52 13.47 -5.05
CA GLY A 58 21.54 13.89 -6.47
C GLY A 58 20.19 13.81 -7.19
N GLY A 59 19.07 13.68 -6.47
CA GLY A 59 17.73 13.50 -7.03
C GLY A 59 17.36 12.04 -7.34
N ASP A 60 18.28 11.09 -7.12
CA ASP A 60 18.03 9.67 -7.38
C ASP A 60 17.26 9.01 -6.25
N GLN A 61 16.42 8.05 -6.61
CA GLN A 61 15.73 7.18 -5.69
C GLN A 61 16.10 5.74 -5.99
N HIS A 62 16.71 5.06 -5.03
CA HIS A 62 16.93 3.62 -5.13
C HIS A 62 15.60 2.87 -4.99
N LEU A 63 15.45 1.82 -5.80
CA LEU A 63 14.30 0.91 -5.75
C LEU A 63 14.61 -0.22 -4.76
N PHE A 64 13.72 -0.41 -3.77
CA PHE A 64 13.88 -1.45 -2.74
C PHE A 64 12.59 -2.22 -2.45
N VAL A 65 12.76 -3.42 -1.91
CA VAL A 65 11.74 -4.23 -1.22
C VAL A 65 12.23 -4.45 0.21
N GLY A 66 11.32 -4.45 1.19
CA GLY A 66 11.65 -4.65 2.61
C GLY A 66 11.55 -3.36 3.43
N PRO A 67 12.06 -3.33 4.67
CA PRO A 67 11.76 -2.30 5.69
C PRO A 67 12.30 -0.89 5.38
N VAL A 68 12.99 -0.70 4.27
CA VAL A 68 13.65 0.55 3.88
C VAL A 68 12.91 1.28 2.78
N GLY A 69 13.12 2.59 2.73
CA GLY A 69 12.53 3.48 1.73
C GLY A 69 11.10 3.91 2.06
N VAL A 70 10.65 4.90 1.32
CA VAL A 70 9.29 5.44 1.34
C VAL A 70 8.41 4.56 0.45
N PRO A 71 7.28 4.05 0.94
CA PRO A 71 6.37 3.27 0.11
C PRO A 71 5.80 4.07 -1.05
N THR A 72 5.64 3.43 -2.20
CA THR A 72 5.06 4.05 -3.40
C THR A 72 3.55 3.85 -3.44
N TYR A 73 2.76 4.88 -3.78
CA TYR A 73 1.29 4.81 -3.89
C TYR A 73 0.73 5.39 -5.20
N ASP A 74 1.60 6.06 -5.93
CA ASP A 74 1.34 6.99 -7.02
C ASP A 74 2.30 6.75 -8.19
N LEU A 75 2.76 5.50 -8.34
CA LEU A 75 3.44 5.11 -9.56
C LEU A 75 2.46 5.16 -10.72
N THR A 76 3.02 5.53 -11.86
CA THR A 76 2.35 5.51 -13.16
C THR A 76 3.20 4.71 -14.14
N LEU A 77 2.62 4.34 -15.28
CA LEU A 77 3.35 3.74 -16.38
C LEU A 77 3.14 4.64 -17.59
N LEU A 78 4.21 5.18 -18.16
CA LEU A 78 4.14 6.05 -19.33
C LEU A 78 4.98 5.46 -20.45
N ASN A 79 4.34 5.06 -21.55
CA ASN A 79 5.00 4.43 -22.70
C ASN A 79 5.88 3.24 -22.30
N GLY A 80 5.40 2.41 -21.38
CA GLY A 80 6.08 1.23 -20.86
C GLY A 80 7.08 1.50 -19.75
N VAL A 81 7.19 2.72 -19.23
CA VAL A 81 8.21 3.08 -18.23
C VAL A 81 7.53 3.44 -16.91
N ILE A 82 7.95 2.81 -15.81
CA ILE A 82 7.42 3.13 -14.48
C ILE A 82 7.93 4.53 -14.08
N THR A 83 7.01 5.41 -13.69
CA THR A 83 7.25 6.82 -13.38
C THR A 83 6.67 7.22 -12.03
N HIS A 84 7.30 8.21 -11.38
CA HIS A 84 6.88 8.79 -10.11
C HIS A 84 7.24 10.29 -10.14
N GLY A 85 6.25 11.17 -10.37
CA GLY A 85 6.54 12.57 -10.70
C GLY A 85 7.50 12.67 -11.90
N ASP A 86 8.61 13.38 -11.74
CA ASP A 86 9.59 13.64 -12.81
C ASP A 86 10.66 12.55 -12.98
N ILE A 87 10.72 11.58 -12.06
CA ILE A 87 11.68 10.48 -12.09
C ILE A 87 11.06 9.22 -12.71
N ARG A 88 11.91 8.40 -13.33
CA ARG A 88 11.51 7.16 -14.01
C ARG A 88 12.46 6.01 -13.74
N ALA A 89 11.95 4.78 -13.80
CA ALA A 89 12.73 3.57 -13.62
C ALA A 89 13.75 3.39 -14.76
N VAL A 90 15.02 3.29 -14.38
CA VAL A 90 16.16 3.13 -15.28
C VAL A 90 17.03 1.96 -14.83
N ILE A 91 17.87 1.49 -15.75
CA ILE A 91 18.88 0.44 -15.54
C ILE A 91 20.24 1.08 -15.81
N GLY A 92 21.11 1.08 -14.80
CA GLY A 92 22.42 1.70 -14.90
C GLY A 92 23.06 1.94 -13.54
N GLY A 93 24.00 2.88 -13.48
CA GLY A 93 24.64 3.35 -12.25
C GLY A 93 25.64 2.38 -11.62
N GLU A 94 25.33 1.08 -11.54
CA GLU A 94 26.18 0.08 -10.87
C GLU A 94 26.00 -1.31 -11.50
N PHE A 95 27.01 -1.76 -12.24
CA PHE A 95 27.14 -3.13 -12.75
C PHE A 95 27.88 -4.01 -11.73
N SER A 96 27.49 -5.28 -11.59
CA SER A 96 28.28 -6.27 -10.84
C SER A 96 28.97 -7.22 -11.80
N ASP A 97 30.28 -7.35 -11.63
CA ASP A 97 31.16 -8.29 -12.34
C ASP A 97 31.02 -9.74 -11.86
N ILE A 98 30.39 -9.97 -10.69
CA ILE A 98 30.21 -11.31 -10.11
C ILE A 98 29.01 -12.02 -10.76
N ASP A 99 27.85 -11.36 -10.81
CA ASP A 99 26.60 -11.96 -11.29
C ASP A 99 26.08 -11.32 -12.58
N HIS A 100 26.83 -10.37 -13.17
CA HIS A 100 26.47 -9.63 -14.38
C HIS A 100 25.10 -8.93 -14.32
N THR A 101 24.61 -8.62 -13.11
CA THR A 101 23.41 -7.82 -12.94
C THR A 101 23.73 -6.32 -12.96
N THR A 102 22.73 -5.49 -13.30
CA THR A 102 22.86 -4.03 -13.28
C THR A 102 21.81 -3.42 -12.35
N LYS A 103 22.15 -2.37 -11.61
CA LYS A 103 21.24 -1.71 -10.67
C LYS A 103 20.05 -1.09 -11.39
N MET A 104 18.90 -1.16 -10.73
CA MET A 104 17.73 -0.40 -11.10
C MET A 104 17.46 0.69 -10.06
N PHE A 105 17.15 1.89 -10.53
CA PHE A 105 16.83 3.03 -9.69
C PHE A 105 15.89 3.96 -10.46
N MET A 106 15.39 5.01 -9.80
CA MET A 106 14.61 6.05 -10.43
C MET A 106 15.37 7.36 -10.47
N THR A 107 15.37 8.01 -11.62
CA THR A 107 16.04 9.29 -11.84
C THR A 107 15.34 10.10 -12.93
N ASN A 108 15.61 11.40 -12.96
CA ASN A 108 15.18 12.28 -14.04
C ASN A 108 16.27 12.43 -15.13
N ARG A 109 17.40 11.73 -15.00
CA ARG A 109 18.51 11.68 -15.96
C ARG A 109 18.27 10.75 -17.14
N GLY A 110 19.11 10.87 -18.17
CA GLY A 110 19.01 10.16 -19.44
C GLY A 110 19.44 8.68 -19.43
N ASP A 111 19.52 8.03 -18.26
CA ASP A 111 19.88 6.62 -18.15
C ASP A 111 18.90 5.71 -18.92
N PRO A 112 19.35 4.55 -19.44
CA PRO A 112 18.50 3.60 -20.15
C PRO A 112 17.27 3.18 -19.34
N ARG A 113 16.08 3.37 -19.89
CA ARG A 113 14.82 3.06 -19.20
C ARG A 113 14.57 1.55 -19.12
N ALA A 114 13.97 1.10 -18.02
CA ALA A 114 13.36 -0.23 -17.97
C ALA A 114 12.00 -0.19 -18.66
N ILE A 115 11.81 -1.00 -19.70
CA ILE A 115 10.59 -1.02 -20.52
C ILE A 115 9.75 -2.23 -20.15
N TYR A 116 8.47 -2.00 -19.92
CA TYR A 116 7.46 -2.97 -19.52
C TYR A 116 6.26 -2.95 -20.45
N GLN A 117 5.62 -4.10 -20.60
CA GLN A 117 4.35 -4.26 -21.27
C GLN A 117 3.37 -4.91 -20.27
N PRO A 118 2.30 -4.20 -19.87
CA PRO A 118 1.31 -4.80 -19.00
C PRO A 118 0.62 -5.99 -19.67
N THR A 119 0.40 -7.05 -18.90
CA THR A 119 -0.32 -8.25 -19.31
C THR A 119 -1.28 -8.70 -18.21
N TYR A 120 -2.39 -9.31 -18.61
CA TYR A 120 -3.27 -9.99 -17.66
C TYR A 120 -2.69 -11.35 -17.30
N VAL A 121 -2.53 -11.60 -16.01
CA VAL A 121 -2.07 -12.88 -15.48
C VAL A 121 -2.95 -13.33 -14.32
N CYS A 122 -2.91 -14.61 -14.02
CA CYS A 122 -3.60 -15.18 -12.87
C CYS A 122 -2.61 -15.31 -11.72
N ASN A 123 -3.00 -14.88 -10.52
CA ASN A 123 -2.18 -15.07 -9.34
C ASN A 123 -1.95 -16.57 -9.11
N PRO A 124 -0.70 -17.05 -8.99
CA PRO A 124 -0.43 -18.48 -8.89
C PRO A 124 -0.91 -19.12 -7.59
N VAL A 125 -1.33 -18.33 -6.60
CA VAL A 125 -1.77 -18.79 -5.28
C VAL A 125 -3.28 -18.59 -5.09
N THR A 126 -3.78 -17.39 -5.39
CA THR A 126 -5.19 -17.04 -5.14
C THR A 126 -6.08 -17.21 -6.36
N ASP A 127 -5.48 -17.43 -7.54
CA ASP A 127 -6.18 -17.46 -8.82
C ASP A 127 -6.97 -16.17 -9.11
N ALA A 128 -6.61 -15.07 -8.45
CA ALA A 128 -7.18 -13.75 -8.74
C ALA A 128 -6.55 -13.20 -10.03
N LEU A 129 -7.37 -12.55 -10.87
CA LEU A 129 -6.87 -11.81 -12.02
C LEU A 129 -6.01 -10.62 -11.57
N GLN A 130 -4.84 -10.45 -12.18
CA GLN A 130 -3.86 -9.42 -11.86
C GLN A 130 -3.27 -8.82 -13.14
N ILE A 131 -2.66 -7.63 -13.00
CA ILE A 131 -1.89 -7.00 -14.08
C ILE A 131 -0.41 -7.14 -13.76
N GLU A 132 0.30 -7.96 -14.53
CA GLU A 132 1.75 -8.05 -14.48
C GLU A 132 2.37 -6.94 -15.34
N LEU A 133 3.35 -6.24 -14.80
CA LEU A 133 4.26 -5.39 -15.56
C LEU A 133 5.37 -6.27 -16.11
N THR A 134 5.11 -6.94 -17.24
CA THR A 134 6.06 -7.86 -17.85
C THR A 134 7.23 -7.06 -18.42
N PHE A 135 8.45 -7.36 -17.99
CA PHE A 135 9.65 -6.71 -18.50
C PHE A 135 9.89 -7.08 -19.97
N VAL A 136 10.18 -6.06 -20.79
CA VAL A 136 10.42 -6.21 -22.23
C VAL A 136 11.91 -6.08 -22.52
N THR A 137 12.52 -4.97 -22.12
CA THR A 137 13.92 -4.66 -22.44
C THR A 137 14.47 -3.52 -21.60
N MET A 138 15.80 -3.41 -21.57
CA MET A 138 16.48 -2.16 -21.29
C MET A 138 16.48 -1.30 -22.55
N GLN A 139 16.13 -0.02 -22.44
CA GLN A 139 16.10 0.89 -23.60
C GLN A 139 17.41 0.81 -24.39
N ASN A 140 17.28 0.76 -25.73
CA ASN A 140 18.37 0.62 -26.70
C ASN A 140 19.04 -0.77 -26.75
N ASN A 141 18.55 -1.75 -25.99
CA ASN A 141 19.00 -3.14 -26.09
C ASN A 141 17.96 -4.04 -26.79
N PRO A 142 18.36 -5.23 -27.26
CA PRO A 142 17.41 -6.25 -27.70
C PRO A 142 16.44 -6.66 -26.58
N PRO A 143 15.22 -7.12 -26.91
CA PRO A 143 14.30 -7.67 -25.92
C PRO A 143 14.89 -8.84 -25.14
N GLY A 144 14.50 -8.95 -23.87
CA GLY A 144 14.87 -10.05 -22.99
C GLY A 144 15.52 -9.62 -21.69
N GLY A 145 15.82 -10.61 -20.86
CA GLY A 145 16.22 -10.42 -19.47
C GLY A 145 15.02 -10.40 -18.53
N TRP A 146 15.26 -10.10 -17.26
CA TRP A 146 14.24 -10.07 -16.23
C TRP A 146 14.67 -9.25 -15.03
N ASN A 147 13.70 -8.87 -14.20
CA ASN A 147 13.92 -8.15 -12.97
C ASN A 147 14.16 -9.13 -11.83
N CYS A 148 15.07 -8.76 -10.94
CA CYS A 148 15.35 -9.49 -9.73
C CYS A 148 15.63 -8.55 -8.57
N VAL A 149 15.61 -9.09 -7.36
CA VAL A 149 15.99 -8.38 -6.16
C VAL A 149 17.13 -9.12 -5.47
N ARG A 150 18.15 -8.38 -5.02
CA ARG A 150 19.29 -8.95 -4.28
C ARG A 150 19.29 -8.41 -2.86
N PRO A 151 19.64 -9.21 -1.84
CA PRO A 151 19.69 -8.75 -0.46
C PRO A 151 20.72 -7.63 -0.28
N THR A 152 20.40 -6.72 0.62
CA THR A 152 21.24 -5.62 1.09
C THR A 152 21.29 -5.62 2.62
N PHE A 153 21.86 -4.57 3.20
CA PHE A 153 21.82 -4.31 4.64
C PHE A 153 20.36 -4.19 5.14
N ASP A 154 20.16 -4.35 6.45
CA ASP A 154 18.87 -4.11 7.14
C ASP A 154 17.68 -4.94 6.62
N ASN A 155 17.92 -6.17 6.17
CA ASN A 155 16.90 -7.09 5.62
C ASN A 155 16.13 -6.52 4.42
N ALA A 156 16.68 -5.53 3.74
CA ALA A 156 16.13 -5.00 2.49
C ALA A 156 16.69 -5.74 1.28
N HIS A 157 16.04 -5.53 0.13
CA HIS A 157 16.46 -6.06 -1.16
C HIS A 157 16.41 -4.96 -2.22
N GLU A 158 17.50 -4.74 -2.95
CA GLU A 158 17.55 -3.75 -4.03
C GLU A 158 17.20 -4.39 -5.38
N PHE A 159 16.57 -3.62 -6.26
CA PHE A 159 16.23 -4.09 -7.60
C PHE A 159 17.43 -4.09 -8.55
N ARG A 160 17.46 -5.13 -9.39
CA ARG A 160 18.48 -5.38 -10.38
C ARG A 160 17.85 -5.88 -11.67
N TYR A 161 18.50 -5.55 -12.78
CA TYR A 161 18.26 -6.13 -14.09
C TYR A 161 19.22 -7.30 -14.32
N TYR A 162 18.67 -8.43 -14.73
CA TYR A 162 19.40 -9.62 -15.10
C TYR A 162 19.34 -9.81 -16.63
N PRO A 163 20.47 -9.70 -17.36
CA PRO A 163 20.45 -9.69 -18.82
C PRO A 163 20.15 -11.07 -19.43
N PRO A 164 19.60 -11.13 -20.66
CA PRO A 164 19.32 -12.38 -21.34
C PRO A 164 20.60 -13.17 -21.61
N GLY A 165 20.52 -14.50 -21.45
CA GLY A 165 21.65 -15.42 -21.67
C GLY A 165 22.68 -15.45 -20.53
N ASN A 166 22.54 -14.62 -19.50
CA ASN A 166 23.41 -14.70 -18.34
C ASN A 166 23.13 -15.98 -17.53
N THR A 167 24.20 -16.63 -17.07
CA THR A 167 24.19 -17.86 -16.28
C THR A 167 24.93 -17.70 -14.95
N LEU A 168 25.53 -16.53 -14.71
CA LEU A 168 26.28 -16.25 -13.50
C LEU A 168 25.36 -15.93 -12.32
N ASN A 169 25.79 -16.30 -11.12
CA ASN A 169 25.13 -15.94 -9.89
C ASN A 169 26.16 -15.60 -8.81
N ASP A 170 25.80 -14.66 -7.94
CA ASP A 170 26.52 -14.42 -6.69
C ASP A 170 25.90 -15.33 -5.61
N PRO A 171 26.62 -16.33 -5.08
CA PRO A 171 26.07 -17.23 -4.08
C PRO A 171 25.79 -16.53 -2.74
N ASN A 172 26.44 -15.40 -2.45
CA ASN A 172 26.26 -14.63 -1.23
C ASN A 172 25.16 -13.58 -1.36
N ARG A 173 24.90 -13.10 -2.59
CA ARG A 173 23.91 -12.05 -2.88
C ARG A 173 23.01 -12.45 -4.05
N PHE A 174 22.50 -13.68 -4.00
CA PHE A 174 21.73 -14.26 -5.09
C PHE A 174 20.59 -13.35 -5.55
N CYS A 175 20.54 -13.06 -6.86
CA CYS A 175 19.50 -12.23 -7.44
C CYS A 175 18.23 -13.05 -7.66
N LYS A 176 17.28 -12.88 -6.75
CA LYS A 176 16.00 -13.61 -6.74
C LYS A 176 15.12 -13.01 -7.83
N LYS A 177 14.81 -13.78 -8.88
CA LYS A 177 13.90 -13.37 -9.96
C LYS A 177 12.55 -12.95 -9.37
N VAL A 178 11.93 -11.89 -9.90
CA VAL A 178 10.63 -11.43 -9.40
C VAL A 178 9.65 -11.13 -10.52
N THR A 179 8.37 -11.32 -10.21
CA THR A 179 7.25 -10.79 -10.99
C THR A 179 6.82 -9.46 -10.38
N LEU A 180 6.55 -8.47 -11.23
CA LEU A 180 6.06 -7.15 -10.81
C LEU A 180 4.57 -7.05 -11.13
N VAL A 181 3.73 -6.88 -10.12
CA VAL A 181 2.28 -6.76 -10.27
C VAL A 181 1.84 -5.35 -9.92
N ALA A 182 1.06 -4.71 -10.81
CA ALA A 182 0.45 -3.42 -10.54
C ALA A 182 -0.79 -3.60 -9.64
N VAL A 183 -0.78 -2.93 -8.49
CA VAL A 183 -1.90 -2.90 -7.53
C VAL A 183 -2.42 -1.48 -7.46
N PHE A 184 -3.62 -1.26 -8.01
CA PHE A 184 -4.24 0.06 -8.12
C PHE A 184 -4.69 0.58 -6.76
N THR A 185 -4.34 1.82 -6.46
CA THR A 185 -4.73 2.52 -5.24
C THR A 185 -6.08 3.21 -5.47
N GLY A 186 -7.20 2.45 -5.46
CA GLY A 186 -8.54 3.05 -5.57
C GLY A 186 -9.69 2.20 -6.12
N GLY A 187 -9.76 0.88 -5.85
CA GLY A 187 -10.80 0.00 -6.41
C GLY A 187 -11.80 -0.53 -5.38
N GLY A 188 -12.72 0.32 -4.88
CA GLY A 188 -13.95 -0.16 -4.26
C GLY A 188 -14.91 -0.62 -5.37
N THR A 189 -15.28 -1.90 -5.38
CA THR A 189 -16.29 -2.46 -6.28
C THR A 189 -17.66 -1.84 -5.99
N THR A 190 -18.11 -0.94 -6.86
CA THR A 190 -19.47 -0.39 -6.83
C THR A 190 -20.43 -1.37 -7.49
N THR A 191 -21.05 -2.24 -6.68
CA THR A 191 -22.25 -2.98 -7.09
C THR A 191 -23.40 -1.98 -7.22
N SER A 192 -23.77 -1.64 -8.45
CA SER A 192 -24.92 -0.79 -8.75
C SER A 192 -26.22 -1.56 -8.52
N SER A 193 -27.10 -1.00 -7.71
CA SER A 193 -28.53 -1.30 -7.71
C SER A 193 -29.32 0.00 -7.84
N PRO A 194 -30.48 -0.01 -8.51
CA PRO A 194 -31.10 1.17 -9.10
C PRO A 194 -31.73 2.12 -8.06
N PRO A 195 -31.90 3.41 -8.40
CA PRO A 195 -32.39 4.41 -7.47
C PRO A 195 -33.91 4.28 -7.31
N VAL A 196 -34.38 4.17 -6.07
CA VAL A 196 -35.80 4.35 -5.74
C VAL A 196 -35.97 5.80 -5.29
N SER A 197 -36.71 6.56 -6.08
CA SER A 197 -37.07 7.95 -5.81
C SER A 197 -38.03 8.05 -4.62
N SER A 198 -37.80 8.99 -3.70
CA SER A 198 -38.87 9.56 -2.88
C SER A 198 -38.55 11.00 -2.44
N VAL A 199 -39.31 11.91 -3.06
CA VAL A 199 -39.93 13.17 -2.62
C VAL A 199 -39.44 13.83 -1.32
N SER A 200 -39.02 15.08 -1.48
CA SER A 200 -38.75 16.09 -0.45
C SER A 200 -40.02 16.79 0.04
N THR A 201 -40.05 17.18 1.32
CA THR A 201 -40.88 18.26 1.85
C THR A 201 -40.04 19.21 2.70
N PRO A 202 -40.28 20.54 2.65
CA PRO A 202 -39.40 21.55 3.24
C PRO A 202 -39.84 21.93 4.66
N SER A 203 -38.92 22.43 5.49
CA SER A 203 -39.26 23.24 6.66
C SER A 203 -38.14 24.23 6.99
N SER A 204 -38.59 25.38 7.46
CA SER A 204 -37.97 26.70 7.33
C SER A 204 -37.00 27.06 8.47
N SER A 205 -35.95 27.77 8.08
CA SER A 205 -35.25 28.89 8.73
C SER A 205 -35.46 29.18 10.23
N SER A 206 -34.33 29.32 10.94
CA SER A 206 -34.12 30.43 11.86
C SER A 206 -32.65 30.87 11.86
N SER A 207 -32.46 32.15 11.53
CA SER A 207 -31.21 32.88 11.43
C SER A 207 -30.77 33.49 12.76
N SER A 208 -29.47 33.48 13.04
CA SER A 208 -28.82 34.49 13.88
C SER A 208 -27.37 34.66 13.46
N SER A 209 -27.08 35.89 13.04
CA SER A 209 -25.83 36.41 12.48
C SER A 209 -24.99 37.13 13.54
N SER A 210 -23.68 36.92 13.54
CA SER A 210 -22.69 38.03 13.56
C SER A 210 -21.24 37.53 13.45
N SER A 211 -20.64 37.99 12.35
CA SER A 211 -19.25 38.11 11.91
C SER A 211 -18.14 38.41 12.93
N SER A 212 -16.94 37.81 12.74
CA SER A 212 -15.73 38.53 12.28
C SER A 212 -14.56 37.59 11.90
N THR A 213 -14.25 37.58 10.60
CA THR A 213 -12.94 37.54 9.90
C THR A 213 -11.72 36.79 10.47
N SER A 214 -11.29 35.72 9.77
CA SER A 214 -9.97 35.62 9.10
C SER A 214 -9.88 34.39 8.19
N SER A 215 -9.50 34.62 6.93
CA SER A 215 -9.19 33.69 5.84
C SER A 215 -8.07 32.71 6.21
N SER A 216 -7.87 31.49 5.69
CA SER A 216 -8.45 30.71 4.58
C SER A 216 -7.81 29.31 4.58
N VAL A 217 -8.59 28.21 4.52
CA VAL A 217 -8.48 27.04 3.59
C VAL A 217 -9.80 26.25 3.72
N PRO A 218 -10.48 25.81 2.65
CA PRO A 218 -11.69 25.01 2.78
C PRO A 218 -11.32 23.58 3.24
N VAL A 219 -11.63 23.25 4.49
CA VAL A 219 -11.57 21.87 4.99
C VAL A 219 -12.72 21.10 4.35
N ASN A 220 -12.38 20.18 3.45
CA ASN A 220 -13.36 19.30 2.83
C ASN A 220 -13.98 18.41 3.93
N SER A 221 -15.21 18.70 4.34
CA SER A 221 -15.86 18.17 5.54
C SER A 221 -16.28 16.68 5.45
N ASN A 222 -15.71 15.92 4.52
CA ASN A 222 -16.07 14.53 4.22
C ASN A 222 -14.86 13.58 4.07
N LEU A 223 -13.67 14.00 4.48
CA LEU A 223 -12.49 13.14 4.41
C LEU A 223 -12.59 12.00 5.46
N PRO A 224 -12.23 10.74 5.12
CA PRO A 224 -12.37 9.61 6.03
C PRO A 224 -11.26 9.57 7.10
N TYR A 225 -11.26 10.57 7.97
CA TYR A 225 -10.53 10.60 9.23
C TYR A 225 -11.32 11.41 10.27
N THR A 226 -10.92 11.32 11.54
CA THR A 226 -11.53 12.09 12.63
C THR A 226 -10.55 13.13 13.13
N ASP A 227 -10.97 14.39 13.23
CA ASP A 227 -10.09 15.43 13.78
C ASP A 227 -9.97 15.25 15.30
N MET A 228 -8.74 15.00 15.75
CA MET A 228 -8.39 14.77 17.16
C MET A 228 -7.51 15.90 17.74
N THR A 229 -7.34 17.00 16.99
CA THR A 229 -6.44 18.10 17.38
C THR A 229 -6.87 18.77 18.68
N GLY A 230 -8.19 18.85 18.93
CA GLY A 230 -8.74 19.33 20.21
C GLY A 230 -8.38 18.46 21.41
N LEU A 231 -7.90 17.24 21.19
CA LEU A 231 -7.40 16.32 22.21
C LEU A 231 -5.88 16.18 22.19
N GLY A 232 -5.18 17.06 21.46
CA GLY A 232 -3.73 17.09 21.38
C GLY A 232 -3.13 16.00 20.51
N PHE A 233 -3.88 15.48 19.54
CA PHE A 233 -3.37 14.53 18.54
C PHE A 233 -3.62 15.03 17.13
N ARG A 234 -2.57 14.99 16.29
CA ARG A 234 -2.70 15.27 14.86
C ARG A 234 -2.80 13.96 14.07
N PHE A 235 -3.69 13.94 13.10
CA PHE A 235 -3.78 12.87 12.12
C PHE A 235 -2.62 12.97 11.13
N LEU A 236 -1.86 11.88 10.97
CA LEU A 236 -0.74 11.83 10.03
C LEU A 236 -1.14 11.27 8.67
N GLY A 237 -2.18 10.44 8.62
CA GLY A 237 -2.65 9.80 7.40
C GLY A 237 -3.04 8.34 7.61
N CYS A 238 -3.38 7.71 6.49
CA CYS A 238 -3.72 6.29 6.46
C CYS A 238 -2.46 5.47 6.15
N SER A 239 -2.00 4.71 7.15
CA SER A 239 -0.83 3.82 7.04
C SER A 239 -1.28 2.42 6.63
N PRO A 240 -0.65 1.76 5.65
CA PRO A 240 -0.96 0.36 5.39
C PRO A 240 -0.53 -0.50 6.59
N GLU A 241 -1.29 -1.53 6.89
CA GLU A 241 -0.90 -2.64 7.76
C GLU A 241 -0.61 -3.84 6.86
N GLU A 242 0.33 -4.71 7.23
CA GLU A 242 0.51 -5.98 6.52
C GLU A 242 0.19 -7.15 7.42
N ARG A 243 -0.75 -7.97 6.95
CA ARG A 243 -1.23 -9.15 7.67
C ARG A 243 -0.36 -10.39 7.48
N ARG A 244 0.68 -10.35 6.63
CA ARG A 244 1.54 -11.52 6.39
C ARG A 244 2.62 -11.63 7.46
N VAL A 245 2.33 -12.51 8.41
CA VAL A 245 3.31 -13.18 9.27
C VAL A 245 4.33 -13.90 8.37
N VAL A 246 5.60 -13.55 8.46
CA VAL A 246 6.70 -14.32 7.84
C VAL A 246 7.45 -15.00 8.99
N PRO A 247 7.20 -16.30 9.28
CA PRO A 247 7.93 -16.99 10.33
C PRO A 247 9.46 -16.89 10.12
N PRO A 248 10.26 -16.66 11.19
CA PRO A 248 9.89 -16.66 12.60
C PRO A 248 9.38 -15.30 13.13
N ASP A 249 9.24 -14.29 12.28
CA ASP A 249 8.88 -12.94 12.70
C ASP A 249 7.35 -12.73 12.67
N GLN A 250 6.84 -12.31 13.82
CA GLN A 250 5.44 -11.90 14.02
C GLN A 250 5.04 -10.82 12.99
N PRO A 251 3.74 -10.65 12.66
CA PRO A 251 3.32 -9.58 11.77
C PRO A 251 3.82 -8.26 12.35
N VAL A 252 4.75 -7.60 11.64
CA VAL A 252 5.36 -6.36 12.11
C VAL A 252 4.33 -5.26 11.93
N ARG A 253 3.55 -5.04 13.00
CA ARG A 253 2.55 -3.98 13.08
C ARG A 253 3.22 -2.63 12.90
N THR A 254 2.53 -1.71 12.24
CA THR A 254 2.92 -0.30 12.08
C THR A 254 3.25 0.29 13.44
N LEU A 255 2.43 -0.03 14.45
CA LEU A 255 2.64 0.33 15.84
C LEU A 255 2.73 -0.95 16.70
N PRO A 256 3.94 -1.45 16.99
CA PRO A 256 4.13 -2.79 17.53
C PRO A 256 4.15 -2.87 19.07
N SER A 257 3.94 -1.77 19.80
CA SER A 257 4.27 -1.73 21.23
C SER A 257 3.15 -2.21 22.14
N ALA A 258 1.96 -1.63 22.04
CA ALA A 258 0.82 -2.03 22.86
C ALA A 258 -0.48 -1.99 22.05
N SER A 259 -1.47 -2.77 22.45
CA SER A 259 -2.76 -2.81 21.77
C SER A 259 -3.93 -3.09 22.70
N LEU A 260 -5.12 -2.71 22.23
CA LEU A 260 -6.42 -2.97 22.85
C LEU A 260 -7.44 -3.19 21.73
N ALA A 261 -8.42 -4.06 21.95
CA ALA A 261 -9.56 -4.21 21.05
C ALA A 261 -10.88 -4.25 21.82
N GLY A 262 -11.94 -3.67 21.26
CA GLY A 262 -13.26 -3.63 21.89
C GLY A 262 -14.33 -3.09 20.95
N ASP A 263 -15.57 -3.56 21.11
CA ASP A 263 -16.70 -3.13 20.26
C ASP A 263 -17.23 -1.72 20.64
N ASP A 264 -16.64 -1.11 21.67
CA ASP A 264 -16.84 0.28 22.08
C ASP A 264 -15.66 1.18 21.69
N MET A 265 -14.81 0.76 20.73
CA MET A 265 -13.64 1.52 20.32
C MET A 265 -14.02 2.87 19.69
N THR A 266 -13.35 3.93 20.12
CA THR A 266 -13.36 5.27 19.51
C THR A 266 -11.93 5.77 19.37
N ASN A 267 -11.70 6.81 18.57
CA ASN A 267 -10.37 7.41 18.50
C ASN A 267 -9.96 8.00 19.86
N GLU A 268 -10.87 8.62 20.61
CA GLU A 268 -10.58 9.12 21.97
C GLU A 268 -10.08 8.01 22.89
N LYS A 269 -10.77 6.87 22.88
CA LYS A 269 -10.40 5.71 23.70
C LYS A 269 -9.01 5.20 23.33
N CYS A 270 -8.71 5.13 22.04
CA CYS A 270 -7.41 4.70 21.56
C CYS A 270 -6.29 5.68 21.95
N MET A 271 -6.48 6.98 21.70
CA MET A 271 -5.52 8.02 22.10
C MET A 271 -5.25 8.02 23.59
N ALA A 272 -6.31 7.94 24.40
CA ALA A 272 -6.21 7.95 25.86
C ALA A 272 -5.44 6.72 26.36
N PHE A 273 -5.72 5.55 25.79
CA PHE A 273 -4.98 4.33 26.10
C PHE A 273 -3.48 4.46 25.78
N CYS A 274 -3.13 4.86 24.55
CA CYS A 274 -1.73 4.98 24.16
C CYS A 274 -1.00 6.10 24.92
N ALA A 275 -1.64 7.26 25.12
CA ALA A 275 -1.07 8.37 25.88
C ALA A 275 -0.86 8.00 27.36
N GLY A 276 -1.80 7.26 27.96
CA GLY A 276 -1.71 6.78 29.34
C GLY A 276 -0.54 5.83 29.56
N LEU A 277 -0.14 5.11 28.53
CA LEU A 277 1.05 4.24 28.51
C LEU A 277 2.34 4.98 28.09
N GLY A 278 2.25 6.28 27.81
CA GLY A 278 3.41 7.11 27.44
C GLY A 278 3.84 7.01 25.98
N TYR A 279 3.02 6.45 25.09
CA TYR A 279 3.32 6.35 23.66
C TYR A 279 3.06 7.65 22.90
N ALA A 280 3.95 7.96 21.95
CA ALA A 280 3.85 9.14 21.10
C ALA A 280 2.85 8.98 19.93
N TYR A 281 2.58 7.74 19.51
CA TYR A 281 1.70 7.40 18.40
C TYR A 281 0.58 6.48 18.85
N ALA A 282 -0.57 6.67 18.23
CA ALA A 282 -1.75 5.83 18.38
C ALA A 282 -2.38 5.64 17.01
N GLY A 283 -3.01 4.50 16.79
CA GLY A 283 -3.75 4.27 15.57
C GLY A 283 -4.88 3.26 15.75
N SER A 284 -5.97 3.51 15.04
CA SER A 284 -7.14 2.64 15.04
C SER A 284 -7.19 1.83 13.74
N GLU A 285 -7.50 0.53 13.87
CA GLU A 285 -7.65 -0.41 12.76
C GLU A 285 -8.97 -1.17 12.89
N TYR A 286 -9.54 -1.57 11.74
CA TYR A 286 -10.63 -2.53 11.67
C TYR A 286 -11.82 -2.23 12.61
N ARG A 287 -12.18 -0.95 12.77
CA ARG A 287 -13.31 -0.44 13.60
C ARG A 287 -13.12 -0.55 15.11
N ARG A 288 -12.41 -1.57 15.57
CA ARG A 288 -12.41 -2.03 16.95
C ARG A 288 -11.04 -2.12 17.60
N GLU A 289 -9.97 -1.98 16.82
CA GLU A 289 -8.60 -2.19 17.27
C GLU A 289 -7.90 -0.86 17.51
N CYS A 290 -7.02 -0.84 18.50
CA CYS A 290 -6.13 0.26 18.84
C CYS A 290 -4.71 -0.25 18.98
N TRP A 291 -3.75 0.48 18.43
CA TRP A 291 -2.34 0.15 18.41
C TRP A 291 -1.51 1.37 18.85
N CYS A 292 -0.43 1.13 19.59
CA CYS A 292 0.42 2.17 20.17
C CYS A 292 1.89 1.95 19.82
N GLY A 293 2.65 3.04 19.74
CA GLY A 293 4.10 2.99 19.55
C GLY A 293 4.79 4.32 19.80
N ASN A 294 6.11 4.28 19.95
CA ASN A 294 6.96 5.47 19.99
C ASN A 294 7.62 5.79 18.65
N SER A 295 7.43 4.92 17.68
CA SER A 295 7.73 5.08 16.27
C SER A 295 6.73 4.25 15.49
N TYR A 296 6.58 4.56 14.21
CA TYR A 296 5.96 3.66 13.25
C TYR A 296 7.02 3.13 12.28
N LEU A 297 6.80 1.94 11.73
CA LEU A 297 7.74 1.34 10.78
C LEU A 297 7.92 2.25 9.55
N PRO A 298 9.15 2.47 9.07
CA PRO A 298 9.40 3.29 7.88
C PRO A 298 8.63 2.80 6.63
N THR A 299 8.45 1.49 6.47
CA THR A 299 7.62 0.87 5.40
C THR A 299 6.12 1.09 5.52
N ARG A 300 5.68 1.66 6.63
CA ARG A 300 4.27 1.91 6.95
C ARG A 300 4.00 3.39 7.10
N GLN A 301 4.83 4.22 6.46
CA GLN A 301 4.67 5.67 6.50
C GLN A 301 3.25 6.03 6.06
N PRO A 302 2.56 6.90 6.83
CA PRO A 302 1.22 7.33 6.50
C PRO A 302 1.23 8.05 5.17
N ALA A 303 0.40 7.58 4.24
CA ALA A 303 0.24 8.23 2.95
C ALA A 303 -0.80 9.35 3.07
N THR A 304 -0.48 10.52 2.50
CA THR A 304 -1.29 11.74 2.57
C THR A 304 -1.99 12.05 1.24
N THR A 305 -2.36 11.02 0.46
CA THR A 305 -3.14 11.19 -0.77
C THR A 305 -4.62 10.92 -0.51
N LEU A 306 -5.51 11.47 -1.33
CA LEU A 306 -6.94 11.15 -1.25
C LEU A 306 -7.22 9.65 -1.45
N ALA A 307 -6.42 9.00 -2.31
CA ALA A 307 -6.51 7.58 -2.58
C ALA A 307 -6.11 6.71 -1.38
N SER A 308 -5.04 7.07 -0.66
CA SER A 308 -4.64 6.34 0.55
C SER A 308 -5.68 6.49 1.65
N LEU A 309 -6.22 7.70 1.80
CA LEU A 309 -7.20 8.02 2.82
C LEU A 309 -8.49 7.21 2.65
N ALA A 310 -8.89 6.92 1.41
CA ALA A 310 -10.05 6.09 1.10
C ALA A 310 -9.97 4.67 1.71
N ASN A 311 -8.78 4.18 2.05
CA ASN A 311 -8.62 2.89 2.73
C ASN A 311 -8.90 2.95 4.24
N CYS A 312 -8.90 4.13 4.87
CA CYS A 312 -9.21 4.34 6.28
C CYS A 312 -10.68 4.74 6.50
N ASN A 313 -11.60 4.10 5.79
CA ASN A 313 -13.00 4.51 5.73
C ASN A 313 -13.94 3.71 6.66
N PHE A 314 -13.42 2.85 7.54
CA PHE A 314 -14.24 2.06 8.44
C PHE A 314 -14.73 2.91 9.61
N ARG A 315 -16.03 2.84 9.92
CA ARG A 315 -16.61 3.53 11.08
C ARG A 315 -16.21 2.87 12.39
N CYS A 316 -15.84 3.64 13.40
CA CYS A 316 -15.51 3.13 14.73
C CYS A 316 -16.69 2.37 15.33
N ALA A 317 -16.39 1.27 16.04
CA ALA A 317 -17.42 0.42 16.65
C ALA A 317 -18.18 1.14 17.77
N GLY A 318 -17.48 1.94 18.58
CA GLY A 318 -18.06 2.73 19.68
C GLY A 318 -18.62 4.09 19.27
N ASN A 319 -18.33 4.58 18.06
CA ASN A 319 -18.86 5.85 17.57
C ASN A 319 -18.90 5.89 16.03
N ALA A 320 -20.07 5.67 15.44
CA ALA A 320 -20.24 5.64 13.99
C ALA A 320 -20.00 7.00 13.28
N ALA A 321 -19.88 8.11 14.01
CA ALA A 321 -19.49 9.40 13.43
C ALA A 321 -17.99 9.47 13.13
N GLN A 322 -17.18 8.57 13.69
CA GLN A 322 -15.73 8.56 13.56
C GLN A 322 -15.23 7.49 12.59
N TYR A 323 -13.99 7.66 12.12
CA TYR A 323 -13.29 6.70 11.27
C TYR A 323 -12.17 6.02 12.06
N CYS A 324 -12.13 4.69 12.04
CA CYS A 324 -11.19 3.84 12.77
C CYS A 324 -10.50 2.83 11.83
N GLY A 325 -9.68 3.36 10.92
CA GLY A 325 -8.87 2.56 10.00
C GLY A 325 -9.67 1.88 8.90
N GLY A 326 -9.15 0.76 8.42
CA GLY A 326 -9.71 -0.08 7.38
C GLY A 326 -9.25 -1.53 7.50
N ASP A 327 -9.48 -2.33 6.46
CA ASP A 327 -8.96 -3.69 6.39
C ASP A 327 -7.48 -3.68 6.03
N SER A 328 -6.60 -3.90 7.01
CA SER A 328 -5.14 -3.77 6.85
C SER A 328 -4.73 -2.32 6.55
N TRP A 329 -5.40 -1.34 7.16
CA TRP A 329 -5.03 0.07 7.12
C TRP A 329 -5.29 0.76 8.46
N LEU A 330 -4.26 1.40 9.00
CA LEU A 330 -4.25 2.07 10.28
C LEU A 330 -4.49 3.58 10.10
N SER A 331 -5.51 4.12 10.75
CA SER A 331 -5.64 5.57 10.92
C SER A 331 -4.61 6.04 11.93
N LEU A 332 -3.50 6.62 11.47
CA LEU A 332 -2.35 6.92 12.31
C LEU A 332 -2.38 8.37 12.82
N TYR A 333 -2.16 8.52 14.12
CA TYR A 333 -2.11 9.79 14.81
C TYR A 333 -0.87 9.92 15.68
N GLN A 334 -0.48 11.16 15.92
CA GLN A 334 0.67 11.51 16.75
C GLN A 334 0.29 12.55 17.79
N LYS A 335 0.78 12.34 19.02
CA LYS A 335 0.66 13.30 20.10
C LYS A 335 1.37 14.60 19.72
N CYS A 336 0.67 15.71 19.83
CA CYS A 336 1.19 17.03 19.54
C CYS A 336 2.16 17.50 20.64
N PRO A 337 3.19 18.30 20.30
CA PRO A 337 4.06 18.91 21.30
C PRO A 337 3.27 19.84 22.22
N VAL A 338 3.61 19.85 23.51
CA VAL A 338 2.99 20.78 24.48
C VAL A 338 3.34 22.22 24.08
N GLY A 339 2.32 23.04 23.83
CA GLY A 339 2.50 24.42 23.36
C GLY A 339 2.96 24.55 21.90
N GLY A 340 2.99 23.45 21.14
CA GLY A 340 3.34 23.43 19.72
C GLY A 340 2.13 23.32 18.78
N PRO A 341 2.36 23.42 17.46
CA PRO A 341 1.29 23.29 16.47
C PRO A 341 0.71 21.88 16.45
N CYS A 342 -0.62 21.80 16.42
CA CYS A 342 -1.38 20.55 16.31
C CYS A 342 -2.27 20.64 15.07
N VAL A 343 -1.73 20.24 13.92
CA VAL A 343 -2.38 20.37 12.61
C VAL A 343 -2.36 19.01 11.93
N ASN A 344 -3.52 18.59 11.42
CA ASN A 344 -3.66 17.36 10.65
C ASN A 344 -2.89 17.44 9.33
N ALA A 345 -2.49 16.29 8.80
CA ALA A 345 -1.95 16.19 7.46
C ALA A 345 -2.94 16.76 6.42
N VAL A 346 -2.40 17.43 5.41
CA VAL A 346 -3.18 17.91 4.27
C VAL A 346 -3.19 16.82 3.21
N PHE A 347 -4.36 16.53 2.65
CA PHE A 347 -4.54 15.53 1.61
C PHE A 347 -4.76 16.22 0.28
N THR A 348 -3.89 15.93 -0.68
CA THR A 348 -3.95 16.47 -2.05
C THR A 348 -4.12 15.36 -3.07
#